data_AF-A0A9P8YFH9-F1
#
_entry.id   AF-A0A9P8YFH9-F1
#
_cell.length_a   1.000
_cell.length_b   1.000
_cell.length_c   1.000
_cell.angle_alpha   90.00
_cell.angle_beta   90.00
_cell.angle_gamma   90.00
#
_symmetry.space_group_name_H-M   'P 1'
#
loop_
_entity.id
_entity.type
_entity.pdbx_description
1 polymer ?
#
loop_
_entity_poly.entity_id
_entity_poly.type
_entity_poly.pdbx_seq_one_letter_code
_entity_poly.pdbx_strand_id
1 'polypeptide(L)'
;MNARPDHNFPEPPLEELVTEFEVEPALDDKTVDQGSDADTRRPAPAQSRTCILDAHDDLWLSTYGPSSWGNSDPVKFKVCSRGLARASVVFDAMLYGRFAELEKRMAGGDWTINLPNDSGAAMRQLLGMMHGRFRSLAEPYYRCEEESVPGDDEASPEPKAESRDITIEQLYDLTVLADKYDCVHMLQPWAKAWIQDLEPLSPWLLSESALLRKTWVYYRLGDRENYDYIVTSLIKDVPPSLA
;
A
#
# COMPACT_ATOMS: atom_id res chain seq x y z
N MET A 1 31.90 -31.08 22.47
CA MET A 1 31.06 -30.09 23.19
C MET A 1 31.65 -28.73 22.89
N ASN A 2 31.16 -28.06 21.84
CA ASN A 2 31.72 -26.79 21.36
C ASN A 2 30.80 -25.65 21.76
N ALA A 3 31.42 -24.65 22.41
CA ALA A 3 30.82 -23.47 22.98
C ALA A 3 30.24 -22.53 21.90
N ARG A 4 29.13 -21.87 22.24
CA ARG A 4 28.52 -20.77 21.48
C ARG A 4 29.29 -19.47 21.77
N PRO A 5 29.51 -18.59 20.80
CA PRO A 5 30.02 -17.25 21.08
C PRO A 5 28.86 -16.32 21.48
N ASP A 6 29.01 -15.68 22.64
CA ASP A 6 28.20 -14.55 23.10
C ASP A 6 28.51 -13.32 22.25
N HIS A 7 27.52 -12.85 21.49
CA HIS A 7 27.55 -11.54 20.85
C HIS A 7 26.78 -10.55 21.71
N ASN A 8 27.48 -9.98 22.70
CA ASN A 8 27.01 -8.86 23.49
C ASN A 8 27.39 -7.55 22.75
N PHE A 9 26.42 -6.89 22.13
CA PHE A 9 26.59 -5.53 21.60
C PHE A 9 26.11 -4.52 22.65
N PRO A 10 26.89 -3.49 23.00
CA PRO A 10 26.44 -2.47 23.96
C PRO A 10 25.40 -1.54 23.34
N GLU A 11 24.25 -1.40 23.99
CA GLU A 11 23.25 -0.36 23.67
C GLU A 11 23.78 1.03 24.09
N PRO A 12 23.59 2.09 23.28
CA PRO A 12 23.90 3.45 23.69
C PRO A 12 22.82 4.00 24.66
N PRO A 13 23.18 4.96 25.55
CA PRO A 13 22.28 5.45 26.58
C PRO A 13 21.16 6.32 25.98
N LEU A 14 19.94 6.12 26.47
CA LEU A 14 18.76 6.94 26.17
C LEU A 14 18.75 8.21 27.01
N GLU A 15 19.59 9.19 26.70
CA GLU A 15 19.46 10.56 27.23
C GLU A 15 20.05 11.53 26.19
N GLU A 16 19.30 12.60 25.90
CA GLU A 16 19.56 13.69 24.93
C GLU A 16 18.85 13.58 23.57
N LEU A 17 17.60 14.06 23.54
CA LEU A 17 17.06 15.01 22.54
C LEU A 17 15.66 15.44 23.00
N VAL A 18 15.62 16.19 24.10
CA VAL A 18 14.48 17.05 24.43
C VAL A 18 14.76 18.38 23.73
N THR A 19 14.22 18.56 22.54
CA THR A 19 14.17 19.89 21.92
C THR A 19 12.81 20.51 22.23
N GLU A 20 12.89 21.59 23.00
CA GLU A 20 11.83 22.44 23.49
C GLU A 20 10.89 22.91 22.37
N PHE A 21 9.58 22.73 22.59
CA PHE A 21 8.55 23.36 21.77
C PHE A 21 8.23 24.71 22.43
N GLU A 22 8.86 25.79 21.95
CA GLU A 22 8.49 27.15 22.36
C GLU A 22 7.07 27.47 21.88
N VAL A 23 6.22 27.85 22.83
CA VAL A 23 4.86 28.32 22.62
C VAL A 23 4.92 29.84 22.47
N GLU A 24 4.72 30.36 21.26
CA GLU A 24 4.54 31.80 21.03
C GLU A 24 3.09 32.23 21.32
N PRO A 25 2.86 33.41 21.93
CA PRO A 25 1.57 33.80 22.51
C PRO A 25 0.59 34.39 21.49
N ALA A 26 -0.70 34.19 21.77
CA ALA A 26 -1.82 34.79 21.06
C ALA A 26 -1.81 36.33 21.17
N LEU A 27 -1.92 37.00 20.02
CA LEU A 27 -2.20 38.43 19.93
C LEU A 27 -3.57 38.62 19.25
N ASP A 28 -4.55 39.01 20.05
CA ASP A 28 -5.79 39.63 19.61
C ASP A 28 -5.50 41.04 19.10
N ASP A 29 -5.80 41.34 17.84
CA ASP A 29 -6.18 42.70 17.47
C ASP A 29 -7.25 42.71 16.37
N LYS A 30 -8.31 43.47 16.65
CA LYS A 30 -9.46 43.65 15.79
C LYS A 30 -9.17 44.80 14.84
N THR A 31 -9.23 44.55 13.54
CA THR A 31 -9.56 45.60 12.57
C THR A 31 -10.57 45.09 11.55
N VAL A 32 -11.70 45.78 11.54
CA VAL A 32 -12.78 45.73 10.55
C VAL A 32 -12.39 46.66 9.42
N ASP A 33 -12.34 46.21 8.16
CA ASP A 33 -12.99 46.87 7.02
C ASP A 33 -13.00 45.99 5.75
N GLN A 34 -13.83 46.40 4.79
CA GLN A 34 -14.59 45.65 3.81
C GLN A 34 -13.86 45.21 2.51
N GLY A 35 -14.36 44.11 1.93
CA GLY A 35 -14.67 44.01 0.49
C GLY A 35 -13.58 43.58 -0.48
N SER A 36 -13.55 42.28 -0.82
CA SER A 36 -13.47 41.82 -2.22
C SER A 36 -13.76 40.32 -2.30
N ASP A 37 -14.89 39.96 -2.89
CA ASP A 37 -15.24 38.59 -3.25
C ASP A 37 -14.22 38.02 -4.25
N ALA A 38 -13.26 37.26 -3.76
CA ALA A 38 -12.51 36.29 -4.55
C ALA A 38 -12.86 34.91 -4.01
N ASP A 39 -13.84 34.28 -4.68
CA ASP A 39 -14.33 32.92 -4.50
C ASP A 39 -13.16 31.93 -4.51
N THR A 40 -12.53 31.77 -3.34
CA THR A 40 -11.53 30.73 -3.09
C THR A 40 -12.30 29.45 -2.85
N ARG A 41 -12.87 28.88 -3.92
CA ARG A 41 -13.38 27.51 -3.86
C ARG A 41 -12.21 26.61 -3.53
N ARG A 42 -12.17 26.20 -2.27
CA ARG A 42 -11.46 25.01 -1.83
C ARG A 42 -11.74 23.92 -2.87
N PRO A 43 -10.74 23.35 -3.55
CA PRO A 43 -11.00 22.27 -4.50
C PRO A 43 -11.79 21.19 -3.75
N ALA A 44 -12.92 20.79 -4.34
CA ALA A 44 -13.74 19.73 -3.78
C ALA A 44 -12.82 18.53 -3.49
N PRO A 45 -12.94 17.87 -2.31
CA PRO A 45 -12.12 16.70 -2.05
C PRO A 45 -12.34 15.71 -3.19
N ALA A 46 -11.25 15.26 -3.82
CA ALA A 46 -11.30 14.21 -4.82
C ALA A 46 -12.17 13.06 -4.27
N GLN A 47 -13.21 12.68 -5.01
CA GLN A 47 -14.18 11.69 -4.56
C GLN A 47 -13.46 10.38 -4.26
N SER A 48 -13.31 10.04 -2.98
CA SER A 48 -12.66 8.80 -2.57
C SER A 48 -13.55 7.62 -2.89
N ARG A 49 -13.07 6.67 -3.68
CA ARG A 49 -13.84 5.47 -4.05
C ARG A 49 -14.02 4.58 -2.83
N THR A 50 -15.19 3.98 -2.67
CA THR A 50 -15.47 3.08 -1.53
C THR A 50 -15.51 1.61 -1.96
N CYS A 51 -14.81 0.75 -1.22
CA CYS A 51 -14.74 -0.69 -1.43
C CYS A 51 -15.20 -1.45 -0.19
N ILE A 52 -16.15 -2.39 -0.34
CA ILE A 52 -16.61 -3.23 0.77
C ILE A 52 -16.00 -4.63 0.64
N LEU A 53 -15.10 -4.98 1.55
CA LEU A 53 -14.38 -6.25 1.57
C LEU A 53 -14.95 -7.28 2.55
N ASP A 54 -15.76 -6.89 3.50
CA ASP A 54 -16.62 -7.77 4.29
C ASP A 54 -17.89 -7.00 4.73
N ALA A 55 -19.03 -7.69 4.72
CA ALA A 55 -20.33 -7.07 4.94
C ALA A 55 -20.60 -6.83 6.44
N HIS A 56 -19.88 -7.53 7.32
CA HIS A 56 -20.05 -7.50 8.77
C HIS A 56 -18.95 -6.72 9.49
N ASP A 57 -18.32 -5.81 8.77
CA ASP A 57 -17.08 -5.13 9.14
C ASP A 57 -17.22 -4.02 10.18
N ASP A 58 -16.12 -3.80 10.90
CA ASP A 58 -16.01 -2.89 12.05
C ASP A 58 -14.89 -1.84 11.90
N LEU A 59 -14.21 -1.81 10.75
CA LEU A 59 -13.08 -0.91 10.49
C LEU A 59 -13.13 -0.35 9.07
N TRP A 60 -12.80 0.93 8.96
CA TRP A 60 -12.51 1.59 7.70
C TRP A 60 -11.02 1.86 7.55
N LEU A 61 -10.46 1.59 6.36
CA LEU A 61 -9.09 1.99 6.00
C LEU A 61 -9.14 2.99 4.85
N SER A 62 -8.38 4.08 4.91
CA SER A 62 -8.27 5.05 3.82
C SER A 62 -6.84 5.07 3.27
N THR A 63 -6.66 4.78 1.99
CA THR A 63 -5.34 4.73 1.34
C THR A 63 -5.15 5.92 0.41
N TYR A 64 -3.94 6.50 0.38
CA TYR A 64 -3.63 7.69 -0.43
C TYR A 64 -2.29 7.59 -1.17
N GLY A 65 -1.64 6.43 -1.13
CA GLY A 65 -0.30 6.24 -1.66
C GLY A 65 -0.27 6.07 -3.18
N PRO A 66 0.88 6.37 -3.80
CA PRO A 66 1.07 6.18 -5.23
C PRO A 66 1.04 4.69 -5.58
N SER A 67 0.58 4.39 -6.80
CA SER A 67 0.64 3.04 -7.38
C SER A 67 1.58 3.02 -8.58
N SER A 68 2.42 1.99 -8.71
CA SER A 68 3.19 1.72 -9.93
C SER A 68 2.30 1.21 -11.07
N TRP A 69 1.09 0.73 -10.74
CA TRP A 69 0.08 0.28 -11.70
C TRP A 69 -1.33 0.71 -11.31
N GLY A 70 -2.16 1.07 -12.28
CA GLY A 70 -3.53 1.50 -12.03
C GLY A 70 -3.64 2.89 -11.41
N ASN A 71 -4.79 3.17 -10.80
CA ASN A 71 -5.13 4.50 -10.32
C ASN A 71 -4.54 4.77 -8.91
N SER A 72 -3.97 5.96 -8.72
CA SER A 72 -3.46 6.46 -7.43
C SER A 72 -4.51 7.26 -6.64
N ASP A 73 -5.76 7.26 -7.10
CA ASP A 73 -6.87 7.92 -6.41
C ASP A 73 -7.06 7.35 -5.00
N PRO A 74 -7.43 8.20 -4.02
CA PRO A 74 -7.76 7.74 -2.68
C PRO A 74 -8.88 6.71 -2.67
N VAL A 75 -8.71 5.66 -1.87
CA VAL A 75 -9.72 4.59 -1.73
C VAL A 75 -10.00 4.34 -0.26
N LYS A 76 -11.28 4.22 0.09
CA LYS A 76 -11.76 3.82 1.41
C LYS A 76 -12.24 2.37 1.38
N PHE A 77 -11.73 1.53 2.28
CA PHE A 77 -12.05 0.12 2.39
C PHE A 77 -12.81 -0.17 3.67
N LYS A 78 -13.96 -0.84 3.57
CA LYS A 78 -14.60 -1.49 4.71
C LYS A 78 -14.03 -2.89 4.87
N VAL A 79 -13.46 -3.18 6.04
CA VAL A 79 -12.71 -4.41 6.33
C VAL A 79 -12.98 -4.92 7.76
N CYS A 80 -12.82 -6.22 7.97
CA CYS A 80 -12.91 -6.84 9.29
C CYS A 80 -11.59 -6.71 10.02
N SER A 81 -11.54 -5.93 11.10
CA SER A 81 -10.32 -5.68 11.89
C SER A 81 -9.67 -6.98 12.38
N ARG A 82 -10.49 -7.97 12.79
CA ARG A 82 -10.02 -9.30 13.22
C ARG A 82 -9.45 -10.12 12.07
N GLY A 83 -9.95 -9.93 10.85
CA GLY A 83 -9.41 -10.57 9.65
C GLY A 83 -7.99 -10.10 9.38
N LEU A 84 -7.76 -8.79 9.44
CA LEU A 84 -6.45 -8.18 9.22
C LEU A 84 -5.45 -8.59 10.30
N ALA A 85 -5.83 -8.49 11.57
CA ALA A 85 -4.96 -8.84 12.69
C ALA A 85 -4.52 -10.31 12.66
N ARG A 86 -5.39 -11.24 12.23
CA ARG A 86 -4.98 -12.64 12.04
C ARG A 86 -3.98 -12.84 10.91
N ALA A 87 -4.03 -12.00 9.89
CA ALA A 87 -3.23 -12.14 8.68
C ALA A 87 -1.89 -11.38 8.75
N SER A 88 -1.78 -10.39 9.64
CA SER A 88 -0.63 -9.48 9.72
C SER A 88 -0.40 -9.06 11.17
N VAL A 89 0.81 -9.34 11.67
CA VAL A 89 1.25 -8.89 13.00
C VAL A 89 1.34 -7.37 13.09
N VAL A 90 1.61 -6.71 11.96
CA VAL A 90 1.64 -5.24 11.87
C VAL A 90 0.23 -4.68 12.06
N PHE A 91 -0.78 -5.26 11.39
CA PHE A 91 -2.17 -4.87 11.63
C PHE A 91 -2.65 -5.27 13.03
N ASP A 92 -2.23 -6.41 13.58
CA ASP A 92 -2.56 -6.77 14.96
C ASP A 92 -2.05 -5.73 15.96
N ALA A 93 -0.77 -5.36 15.87
CA ALA A 93 -0.17 -4.33 16.71
C ALA A 93 -0.80 -2.95 16.47
N MET A 94 -1.14 -2.60 15.24
CA MET A 94 -1.77 -1.33 14.88
C MET A 94 -3.21 -1.22 15.39
N LEU A 95 -3.99 -2.31 15.35
CA LEU A 95 -5.42 -2.32 15.66
C LEU A 95 -5.73 -2.65 17.11
N TYR A 96 -4.86 -3.42 17.77
CA TYR A 96 -5.06 -3.93 19.12
C TYR A 96 -3.89 -3.64 20.07
N GLY A 97 -2.88 -2.91 19.60
CA GLY A 97 -1.79 -2.42 20.44
C GLY A 97 -2.25 -1.38 21.47
N ARG A 98 -1.35 -1.03 22.38
CA ARG A 98 -1.63 -0.21 23.58
C ARG A 98 -2.30 1.15 23.33
N PHE A 99 -2.16 1.71 22.13
CA PHE A 99 -2.71 3.03 21.76
C PHE A 99 -4.00 2.92 20.93
N ALA A 100 -4.26 1.78 20.30
CA ALA A 100 -5.37 1.60 19.35
C ALA A 100 -6.74 1.58 20.04
N GLU A 101 -6.81 0.99 21.23
CA GLU A 101 -8.05 0.91 22.01
C GLU A 101 -8.53 2.30 22.47
N LEU A 102 -7.60 3.25 22.68
CA LEU A 102 -7.91 4.62 23.06
C LEU A 102 -8.52 5.40 21.90
N GLU A 103 -7.91 5.32 20.71
CA GLU A 103 -8.44 5.94 19.49
C GLU A 103 -9.82 5.39 19.14
N LYS A 104 -9.99 4.07 19.21
CA LYS A 104 -11.29 3.42 18.98
C LYS A 104 -12.38 3.92 19.93
N ARG A 105 -12.04 4.16 21.20
CA ARG A 105 -12.97 4.69 22.21
C ARG A 105 -13.29 6.16 22.01
N MET A 106 -12.30 6.95 21.59
CA MET A 106 -12.46 8.39 21.34
C MET A 106 -13.19 8.71 20.04
N ALA A 107 -13.16 7.79 19.06
CA ALA A 107 -13.70 8.04 17.72
C ALA A 107 -15.19 8.38 17.69
N GLY A 108 -16.00 7.95 18.68
CA GLY A 108 -17.43 8.30 18.79
C GLY A 108 -18.32 7.93 17.58
N GLY A 109 -17.73 7.34 16.53
CA GLY A 109 -18.30 7.04 15.22
C GLY A 109 -17.49 5.96 14.50
N ASP A 110 -17.59 5.91 13.17
CA ASP A 110 -16.97 4.88 12.34
C ASP A 110 -15.44 4.88 12.45
N TRP A 111 -14.89 3.85 13.12
CA TRP A 111 -13.45 3.70 13.33
C TRP A 111 -12.70 3.63 12.00
N THR A 112 -11.92 4.66 11.71
CA THR A 112 -11.21 4.83 10.44
C THR A 112 -9.71 5.02 10.69
N ILE A 113 -8.88 4.30 9.95
CA ILE A 113 -7.42 4.42 9.97
C ILE A 113 -6.93 4.91 8.62
N ASN A 114 -6.08 5.94 8.63
CA ASN A 114 -5.50 6.53 7.42
C ASN A 114 -4.12 5.94 7.13
N LEU A 115 -3.91 5.52 5.88
CA LEU A 115 -2.71 4.88 5.34
C LEU A 115 -2.18 5.73 4.17
N PRO A 116 -1.50 6.86 4.45
CA PRO A 116 -1.19 7.86 3.44
C PRO A 116 -0.20 7.40 2.36
N ASN A 117 0.62 6.39 2.65
CA ASN A 117 1.69 5.94 1.77
C ASN A 117 1.38 4.61 1.06
N ASP A 118 0.16 4.10 1.18
CA ASP A 118 -0.20 2.80 0.61
C ASP A 118 -1.04 2.95 -0.65
N SER A 119 -0.64 2.24 -1.70
CA SER A 119 -1.39 2.16 -2.96
C SER A 119 -2.78 1.55 -2.71
N GLY A 120 -3.84 2.25 -3.11
CA GLY A 120 -5.20 1.71 -3.04
C GLY A 120 -5.41 0.49 -3.96
N ALA A 121 -4.74 0.44 -5.12
CA ALA A 121 -4.83 -0.68 -6.03
C ALA A 121 -4.22 -1.97 -5.44
N ALA A 122 -3.01 -1.87 -4.88
CA ALA A 122 -2.34 -3.00 -4.27
C ALA A 122 -2.92 -3.37 -2.90
N MET A 123 -3.33 -2.40 -2.08
CA MET A 123 -4.01 -2.66 -0.79
C MET A 123 -5.29 -3.44 -0.99
N ARG A 124 -6.08 -3.14 -2.02
CA ARG A 124 -7.28 -3.92 -2.34
C ARG A 124 -6.98 -5.40 -2.51
N GLN A 125 -5.94 -5.74 -3.27
CA GLN A 125 -5.56 -7.13 -3.52
C GLN A 125 -5.13 -7.81 -2.22
N LEU A 126 -4.27 -7.15 -1.45
CA LEU A 126 -3.77 -7.66 -0.18
C LEU A 126 -4.92 -7.90 0.82
N LEU A 127 -5.79 -6.90 1.01
CA LEU A 127 -6.95 -7.00 1.88
C LEU A 127 -7.91 -8.09 1.38
N GLY A 128 -8.11 -8.21 0.06
CA GLY A 128 -8.87 -9.30 -0.54
C GLY A 128 -8.35 -10.68 -0.11
N MET A 129 -7.03 -10.89 -0.16
CA MET A 129 -6.40 -12.13 0.31
C MET A 129 -6.58 -12.34 1.81
N MET A 130 -6.47 -11.29 2.62
CA MET A 130 -6.71 -11.35 4.09
C MET A 130 -8.16 -11.76 4.42
N HIS A 131 -9.11 -11.43 3.55
CA HIS A 131 -10.51 -11.85 3.65
C HIS A 131 -10.84 -13.14 2.90
N GLY A 132 -9.85 -13.88 2.40
CA GLY A 132 -10.06 -15.14 1.68
C GLY A 132 -10.66 -14.98 0.27
N ARG A 133 -10.67 -13.75 -0.26
CA ARG A 133 -11.11 -13.44 -1.62
C ARG A 133 -9.94 -13.58 -2.58
N PHE A 134 -9.63 -14.82 -2.94
CA PHE A 134 -8.56 -15.17 -3.88
C PHE A 134 -9.05 -15.01 -5.33
N ARG A 135 -9.20 -13.76 -5.78
CA ARG A 135 -9.45 -13.49 -7.22
C ARG A 135 -8.13 -13.44 -7.98
N SER A 136 -8.20 -13.66 -9.30
CA SER A 136 -7.06 -13.45 -10.18
C SER A 136 -6.57 -12.00 -10.04
N LEU A 137 -5.26 -11.82 -9.90
CA LEU A 137 -4.65 -10.48 -9.88
C LEU A 137 -4.84 -9.72 -11.20
N ALA A 138 -5.19 -10.46 -12.25
CA ALA A 138 -5.48 -9.94 -13.58
C ALA A 138 -6.98 -9.75 -13.88
N GLU A 139 -7.89 -9.98 -12.93
CA GLU A 139 -9.30 -9.64 -13.19
C GLU A 139 -9.49 -8.12 -13.22
N PRO A 140 -10.10 -7.57 -14.29
CA PRO A 140 -10.31 -6.15 -14.42
C PRO A 140 -11.21 -5.62 -13.30
N TYR A 141 -10.71 -4.51 -12.78
CA TYR A 141 -11.22 -3.68 -11.70
C TYR A 141 -12.67 -3.23 -11.91
N TYR A 142 -13.68 -3.91 -11.35
CA TYR A 142 -15.04 -3.35 -11.17
C TYR A 142 -15.81 -3.99 -10.01
N ARG A 143 -15.52 -3.55 -8.78
CA ARG A 143 -16.53 -3.48 -7.68
C ARG A 143 -16.06 -2.52 -6.58
N CYS A 144 -15.97 -1.25 -6.91
CA CYS A 144 -16.19 -0.18 -5.95
C CYS A 144 -17.37 0.58 -6.48
N GLU A 145 -18.45 0.61 -5.70
CA GLU A 145 -19.56 1.46 -6.04
C GLU A 145 -19.02 2.89 -5.97
N GLU A 146 -18.92 3.52 -7.14
CA GLU A 146 -19.01 4.96 -7.21
C GLU A 146 -20.40 5.29 -6.66
N GLU A 147 -20.45 6.19 -5.67
CA GLU A 147 -21.71 6.71 -5.17
C GLU A 147 -22.44 7.30 -6.39
N SER A 148 -23.45 6.58 -6.88
CA SER A 148 -24.06 6.82 -8.18
C SER A 148 -24.72 8.19 -8.19
N VAL A 149 -24.16 9.14 -8.94
CA VAL A 149 -24.88 10.34 -9.33
C VAL A 149 -25.92 9.92 -10.38
N PRO A 150 -27.23 10.11 -10.15
CA PRO A 150 -28.24 9.79 -11.15
C PRO A 150 -28.21 10.85 -12.25
N GLY A 151 -27.85 10.45 -13.47
CA GLY A 151 -27.93 11.28 -14.67
C GLY A 151 -26.63 11.27 -15.45
N ASP A 152 -26.50 10.38 -16.44
CA ASP A 152 -26.94 10.65 -17.81
C ASP A 152 -26.70 9.37 -18.64
N ASP A 153 -27.71 9.02 -19.44
CA ASP A 153 -27.68 7.89 -20.36
C ASP A 153 -26.63 8.13 -21.47
N GLU A 154 -25.39 7.68 -21.27
CA GLU A 154 -24.46 7.45 -22.38
C GLU A 154 -23.80 6.08 -22.23
N ALA A 155 -23.84 5.33 -23.33
CA ALA A 155 -23.44 3.95 -23.45
C ALA A 155 -22.05 3.68 -22.85
N SER A 156 -22.05 2.95 -21.74
CA SER A 156 -20.85 2.46 -21.07
C SER A 156 -20.03 1.61 -22.05
N PRO A 157 -18.72 1.90 -22.25
CA PRO A 157 -17.89 1.07 -23.10
C PRO A 157 -17.74 -0.29 -22.43
N GLU A 158 -18.14 -1.36 -23.14
CA GLU A 158 -17.91 -2.73 -22.70
C GLU A 158 -16.43 -2.90 -22.29
N PRO A 159 -16.14 -3.50 -21.12
CA PRO A 159 -14.77 -3.63 -20.65
C PRO A 159 -14.01 -4.50 -21.66
N LYS A 160 -13.02 -3.90 -22.32
CA LYS A 160 -12.04 -4.65 -23.11
C LYS A 160 -11.50 -5.74 -22.20
N ALA A 161 -11.50 -6.99 -22.66
CA ALA A 161 -10.89 -8.09 -21.93
C ALA A 161 -9.38 -7.82 -21.84
N GLU A 162 -8.98 -7.07 -20.82
CA GLU A 162 -7.59 -6.78 -20.52
C GLU A 162 -6.91 -8.08 -20.06
N SER A 163 -5.63 -8.23 -20.39
CA SER A 163 -4.91 -9.50 -20.29
C SER A 163 -5.08 -10.16 -18.93
N ARG A 164 -5.21 -11.50 -18.93
CA ARG A 164 -5.24 -12.32 -17.71
C ARG A 164 -3.86 -12.49 -17.06
N ASP A 165 -2.85 -11.83 -17.61
CA ASP A 165 -1.48 -11.94 -17.15
C ASP A 165 -1.20 -10.87 -16.08
N ILE A 166 -0.54 -11.29 -15.01
CA ILE A 166 -0.08 -10.38 -13.96
C ILE A 166 1.10 -9.54 -14.47
N THR A 167 1.05 -8.22 -14.27
CA THR A 167 2.18 -7.36 -14.64
C THR A 167 3.25 -7.32 -13.56
N ILE A 168 4.47 -6.91 -13.92
CA ILE A 168 5.56 -6.77 -12.93
C ILE A 168 5.25 -5.67 -11.91
N GLU A 169 4.63 -4.58 -12.34
CA GLU A 169 4.22 -3.48 -11.45
C GLU A 169 3.17 -3.93 -10.44
N GLN A 170 2.20 -4.75 -10.89
CA GLN A 170 1.19 -5.37 -10.04
C GLN A 170 1.81 -6.19 -8.92
N LEU A 171 2.67 -7.15 -9.29
CA LEU A 171 3.29 -8.04 -8.34
C LEU A 171 4.30 -7.31 -7.44
N TYR A 172 5.00 -6.32 -7.97
CA TYR A 172 5.91 -5.46 -7.22
C TYR A 172 5.17 -4.70 -6.11
N ASP A 173 4.13 -3.93 -6.42
CA ASP A 173 3.42 -3.14 -5.40
C ASP A 173 2.76 -4.05 -4.36
N LEU A 174 2.19 -5.19 -4.78
CA LEU A 174 1.62 -6.18 -3.86
C LEU A 174 2.68 -6.74 -2.91
N THR A 175 3.86 -7.11 -3.41
CA THR A 175 4.95 -7.65 -2.56
C THR A 175 5.55 -6.61 -1.64
N VAL A 176 5.62 -5.33 -2.05
CA VAL A 176 6.02 -4.22 -1.17
C VAL A 176 5.06 -4.08 0.01
N LEU A 177 3.75 -4.07 -0.25
CA LEU A 177 2.76 -3.99 0.84
C LEU A 177 2.75 -5.24 1.71
N ALA A 178 2.84 -6.42 1.11
CA ALA A 178 2.88 -7.66 1.86
C ALA A 178 4.13 -7.75 2.76
N ASP A 179 5.27 -7.18 2.34
CA ASP A 179 6.44 -7.03 3.20
C ASP A 179 6.21 -6.01 4.32
N LYS A 180 5.71 -4.82 3.96
CA LYS A 180 5.38 -3.76 4.93
C LYS A 180 4.47 -4.24 6.06
N TYR A 181 3.51 -5.08 5.73
CA TYR A 181 2.53 -5.64 6.66
C TYR A 181 2.89 -7.04 7.18
N ASP A 182 4.11 -7.52 6.93
CA ASP A 182 4.63 -8.83 7.36
C ASP A 182 3.66 -10.01 7.08
N CYS A 183 3.19 -10.08 5.84
CA CYS A 183 2.24 -11.08 5.37
C CYS A 183 2.61 -11.67 4.01
N VAL A 184 3.88 -11.58 3.59
CA VAL A 184 4.41 -12.19 2.35
C VAL A 184 4.15 -13.69 2.28
N HIS A 185 4.11 -14.38 3.42
CA HIS A 185 3.81 -15.81 3.48
C HIS A 185 2.44 -16.16 2.87
N MET A 186 1.49 -15.22 2.86
CA MET A 186 0.19 -15.41 2.22
C MET A 186 0.27 -15.50 0.70
N LEU A 187 1.29 -14.92 0.08
CA LEU A 187 1.47 -14.90 -1.39
C LEU A 187 2.02 -16.23 -1.93
N GLN A 188 2.61 -17.05 -1.07
CA GLN A 188 3.33 -18.27 -1.43
C GLN A 188 2.53 -19.29 -2.28
N PRO A 189 1.22 -19.51 -2.07
CA PRO A 189 0.46 -20.45 -2.89
C PRO A 189 0.45 -20.13 -4.39
N TRP A 190 0.64 -18.86 -4.76
CA TRP A 190 0.62 -18.41 -6.16
C TRP A 190 1.98 -17.97 -6.69
N ALA A 191 2.99 -17.82 -5.82
CA ALA A 191 4.29 -17.27 -6.16
C ALA A 191 4.90 -17.89 -7.42
N LYS A 192 4.93 -19.23 -7.50
CA LYS A 192 5.49 -19.94 -8.65
C LYS A 192 4.75 -19.64 -9.96
N ALA A 193 3.41 -19.62 -9.93
CA ALA A 193 2.62 -19.34 -11.12
C ALA A 193 2.83 -17.91 -11.59
N TRP A 194 2.74 -16.94 -10.67
CA TRP A 194 2.97 -15.53 -11.02
C TRP A 194 4.36 -15.27 -11.57
N ILE A 195 5.39 -15.91 -11.02
CA ILE A 195 6.75 -15.78 -11.56
C ILE A 195 6.86 -16.33 -12.98
N GLN A 196 6.18 -17.44 -13.28
CA GLN A 196 6.13 -17.99 -14.63
C GLN A 196 5.38 -17.07 -15.61
N ASP A 197 4.34 -16.38 -15.14
CA ASP A 197 3.52 -15.46 -15.94
C ASP A 197 4.23 -14.12 -16.25
N LEU A 198 5.26 -13.72 -15.48
CA LEU A 198 5.98 -12.44 -15.67
C LEU A 198 6.84 -12.33 -16.95
N GLU A 199 6.63 -13.23 -17.91
CA GLU A 199 7.38 -13.51 -19.14
C GLU A 199 8.92 -13.56 -19.01
N PRO A 200 9.59 -14.51 -19.71
CA PRO A 200 11.04 -14.61 -19.77
C PRO A 200 11.65 -13.55 -20.73
N LEU A 201 11.12 -12.32 -20.74
CA LEU A 201 11.72 -11.24 -21.52
C LEU A 201 13.16 -11.06 -21.07
N SER A 202 14.05 -11.10 -22.06
CA SER A 202 15.48 -10.98 -21.83
C SER A 202 15.79 -9.65 -21.12
N PRO A 203 16.71 -9.62 -20.15
CA PRO A 203 17.03 -8.43 -19.35
C PRO A 203 17.37 -7.20 -20.20
N TRP A 204 17.98 -7.43 -21.37
CA TRP A 204 18.38 -6.40 -22.35
C TRP A 204 17.21 -5.62 -22.98
N LEU A 205 15.98 -6.12 -22.85
CA LEU A 205 14.76 -5.48 -23.37
C LEU A 205 14.01 -4.70 -22.28
N LEU A 206 14.47 -4.76 -21.03
CA LEU A 206 13.80 -4.18 -19.88
C LEU A 206 14.48 -2.88 -19.45
N SER A 207 13.69 -1.92 -18.98
CA SER A 207 14.24 -0.73 -18.32
C SER A 207 14.92 -1.12 -17.01
N GLU A 208 15.86 -0.30 -16.53
CA GLU A 208 16.47 -0.45 -15.21
C GLU A 208 15.40 -0.57 -14.10
N SER A 209 14.36 0.27 -14.16
CA SER A 209 13.23 0.20 -13.23
C SER A 209 12.49 -1.14 -13.26
N ALA A 210 12.29 -1.75 -14.43
CA ALA A 210 11.68 -3.07 -14.54
C ALA A 210 12.59 -4.18 -14.01
N LEU A 211 13.90 -4.09 -14.23
CA LEU A 211 14.89 -5.03 -13.68
C LEU A 211 14.94 -4.95 -12.15
N LEU A 212 14.92 -3.74 -11.57
CA LEU A 212 14.87 -3.54 -10.12
C LEU A 212 13.60 -4.13 -9.50
N ARG A 213 12.44 -3.91 -10.14
CA ARG A 213 11.17 -4.52 -9.70
C ARG A 213 11.19 -6.04 -9.79
N LYS A 214 11.68 -6.61 -10.90
CA LYS A 214 11.86 -8.07 -11.05
C LYS A 214 12.77 -8.63 -9.97
N THR A 215 13.89 -7.95 -9.70
CA THR A 215 14.83 -8.32 -8.63
C THR A 215 14.14 -8.39 -7.26
N TRP A 216 13.38 -7.34 -6.90
CA TRP A 216 12.63 -7.29 -5.65
C TRP A 216 11.63 -8.45 -5.55
N VAL A 217 10.84 -8.66 -6.60
CA VAL A 217 9.81 -9.70 -6.64
C VAL A 217 10.43 -11.08 -6.48
N TYR A 218 11.48 -11.41 -7.23
CA TYR A 218 12.16 -12.71 -7.15
C TYR A 218 12.79 -12.93 -5.77
N TYR A 219 13.41 -11.90 -5.18
CA TYR A 219 13.93 -11.96 -3.83
C TYR A 219 12.83 -12.25 -2.80
N ARG A 220 11.73 -11.49 -2.83
CA ARG A 220 10.64 -11.63 -1.84
C ARG A 220 9.86 -12.92 -1.98
N LEU A 221 9.70 -13.44 -3.19
CA LEU A 221 8.97 -14.69 -3.45
C LEU A 221 9.87 -15.93 -3.41
N GLY A 222 11.19 -15.76 -3.26
CA GLY A 222 12.14 -16.86 -3.08
C GLY A 222 12.60 -17.55 -4.37
N ASP A 223 12.47 -16.90 -5.52
CA ASP A 223 13.03 -17.40 -6.78
C ASP A 223 14.51 -17.00 -6.92
N ARG A 224 15.37 -17.88 -6.42
CA ARG A 224 16.81 -17.65 -6.42
C ARG A 224 17.42 -17.63 -7.81
N GLU A 225 16.95 -18.47 -8.73
CA GLU A 225 17.53 -18.61 -10.06
C GLU A 225 17.31 -17.34 -10.88
N ASN A 226 16.07 -16.85 -10.93
CA ASN A 226 15.74 -15.63 -11.63
C ASN A 226 16.32 -14.39 -10.92
N TYR A 227 16.40 -14.39 -9.59
CA TYR A 227 17.08 -13.33 -8.85
C TYR A 227 18.57 -13.22 -9.24
N ASP A 228 19.32 -14.32 -9.17
CA ASP A 228 20.75 -14.34 -9.47
C ASP A 228 21.00 -13.91 -10.93
N TYR A 229 20.13 -14.32 -11.86
CA TYR A 229 20.18 -13.93 -13.26
C TYR A 229 20.00 -12.41 -13.47
N ILE A 230 18.91 -11.82 -12.94
CA ILE A 230 18.62 -10.40 -13.13
C ILE A 230 19.67 -9.51 -12.45
N VAL A 231 20.10 -9.84 -11.23
CA VAL A 231 21.12 -9.06 -10.50
C VAL A 231 22.45 -9.09 -11.25
N THR A 232 22.82 -10.24 -11.82
CA THR A 232 24.03 -10.35 -12.63
C THR A 232 23.98 -9.44 -13.86
N SER A 233 22.82 -9.34 -14.52
CA SER A 233 22.61 -8.41 -15.64
C SER A 233 22.68 -6.95 -15.19
N LEU A 234 22.02 -6.58 -14.08
CA LEU A 234 22.09 -5.22 -13.53
C LEU A 234 23.54 -4.79 -13.27
N ILE A 235 24.37 -5.65 -12.68
CA ILE A 235 25.77 -5.34 -12.35
C ILE A 235 26.64 -5.20 -13.62
N LYS A 236 26.37 -5.99 -14.66
CA LYS A 236 27.17 -6.01 -15.89
C LYS A 236 26.81 -4.89 -16.86
N ASP A 237 25.52 -4.55 -16.94
CA ASP A 237 24.95 -3.78 -18.03
C ASP A 237 24.56 -2.35 -17.62
N VAL A 238 24.41 -2.07 -16.31
CA VAL A 238 24.27 -0.72 -15.77
C VAL A 238 25.64 -0.30 -15.23
N PRO A 239 26.49 0.39 -16.03
CA PRO A 239 27.69 0.99 -15.45
C PRO A 239 27.24 1.96 -14.34
N PRO A 240 27.95 2.01 -13.19
CA PRO A 240 27.66 3.01 -12.18
C PRO A 240 27.75 4.37 -12.87
N SER A 241 26.62 5.05 -13.02
CA SER A 241 26.64 6.46 -13.37
C SER A 241 27.52 7.13 -12.33
N LEU A 242 28.60 7.74 -12.83
CA LEU A 242 29.59 8.42 -12.01
C LEU A 242 28.90 9.38 -11.05
N ALA A 243 29.42 9.35 -9.82
CA ALA A 243 29.10 10.20 -8.67
C ALA A 243 28.84 11.68 -9.00
#